data_AF-A0A1M4N9P9-F1
#
_entry.id   AF-A0A1M4N9P9-F1
#
_cell.length_a   1.000
_cell.length_b   1.000
_cell.length_c   1.000
_cell.angle_alpha   90.00
_cell.angle_beta   90.00
_cell.angle_gamma   90.00
#
_symmetry.space_group_name_H-M   'P 1'
#
loop_
_entity.id
_entity.type
_entity.pdbx_description
1 polymer ?
#
loop_
_entity_poly.entity_id
_entity_poly.type
_entity_poly.pdbx_seq_one_letter_code
_entity_poly.pdbx_strand_id
1 'polypeptide(L)'
;MSGSTKINAIKQNVRLKQFLGWTVGIALPAAVTTMANKGPLTLLAIIAYWYFCGIVLRGIIGTKIPLFDISFSTIKKQLVAIAIFTALGIGLYIVYYTPGHNNAFEYLISGLVFVLINGLMEPLIWANIYDLAGCRIKIFGYIAIVANILIIYTMFWSKYCRFLPVDFPGNVIIQAIIFGLPVLVYEKSGDITIWSLQHMIYSLAIIFAGGFEILKLIHF
;
A
#
# COMPACT_ATOMS: atom_id res chain seq x y z
N MET A 1 -1.37 -34.29 29.62
CA MET A 1 -0.87 -34.05 28.25
C MET A 1 -0.46 -32.58 28.16
N SER A 2 0.85 -32.29 28.16
CA SER A 2 1.36 -30.92 28.00
C SER A 2 1.15 -30.49 26.55
N GLY A 3 0.16 -29.64 26.33
CA GLY A 3 -0.02 -28.96 25.06
C GLY A 3 1.19 -28.07 24.82
N SER A 4 2.03 -28.46 23.86
CA SER A 4 3.06 -27.61 23.27
C SER A 4 2.39 -26.36 22.69
N THR A 5 2.22 -25.33 23.50
CA THR A 5 1.95 -23.98 23.02
C THR A 5 3.21 -23.54 22.31
N LYS A 6 3.27 -23.72 20.99
CA LYS A 6 4.30 -23.10 20.14
C LYS A 6 4.37 -21.63 20.51
N ILE A 7 5.40 -21.25 21.25
CA ILE A 7 5.64 -19.88 21.69
C ILE A 7 5.92 -19.08 20.42
N ASN A 8 4.96 -18.26 19.98
CA ASN A 8 5.19 -17.35 18.87
C ASN A 8 6.18 -16.27 19.36
N ALA A 9 7.47 -16.48 19.07
CA ALA A 9 8.56 -15.61 19.51
C ALA A 9 8.38 -14.16 19.04
N ILE A 10 7.76 -13.97 17.88
CA ILE A 10 7.42 -12.64 17.36
C ILE A 10 6.35 -12.00 18.24
N LYS A 11 5.34 -12.75 18.70
CA LYS A 11 4.27 -12.21 19.56
C LYS A 11 4.82 -11.60 20.86
N GLN A 12 5.88 -12.19 21.43
CA GLN A 12 6.45 -11.81 22.72
C GLN A 12 7.64 -10.83 22.63
N ASN A 13 8.43 -10.88 21.56
CA ASN A 13 9.63 -10.03 21.44
C ASN A 13 9.34 -8.74 20.66
N VAL A 14 9.13 -7.65 21.41
CA VAL A 14 8.88 -6.30 20.87
C VAL A 14 10.00 -5.83 19.93
N ARG A 15 11.28 -6.11 20.25
CA ARG A 15 12.40 -5.69 19.40
C ARG A 15 12.39 -6.41 18.05
N LEU A 16 12.07 -7.70 18.06
CA LEU A 16 11.95 -8.49 16.83
C LEU A 16 10.78 -7.99 15.96
N LYS A 17 9.64 -7.62 16.56
CA LYS A 17 8.52 -7.00 15.83
C LYS A 17 8.95 -5.71 15.15
N GLN A 18 9.62 -4.80 15.88
CA GLN A 18 10.07 -3.53 15.30
C GLN A 18 11.07 -3.77 14.17
N PHE A 19 12.04 -4.66 14.36
CA PHE A 19 12.99 -5.02 13.31
C PHE A 19 12.30 -5.56 12.06
N LEU A 20 11.34 -6.47 12.21
CA LEU A 20 10.54 -6.99 11.09
C LEU A 20 9.74 -5.89 10.41
N GLY A 21 9.08 -5.01 11.18
CA GLY A 21 8.31 -3.89 10.63
C GLY A 21 9.15 -2.94 9.80
N TRP A 22 10.35 -2.57 10.28
CA TRP A 22 11.28 -1.74 9.53
C TRP A 22 11.89 -2.45 8.32
N THR A 23 12.17 -3.75 8.42
CA THR A 23 12.67 -4.56 7.30
C THR A 23 11.62 -4.65 6.18
N VAL A 24 10.36 -4.88 6.53
CA VAL A 24 9.24 -4.87 5.58
C VAL A 24 8.97 -3.48 5.02
N GLY A 25 9.10 -2.44 5.87
CA GLY A 25 8.92 -1.07 5.47
C GLY A 25 9.96 -0.57 4.47
N ILE A 26 11.23 -0.97 4.61
CA ILE A 26 12.35 -0.40 3.83
C ILE A 26 12.96 -1.41 2.86
N ALA A 27 13.42 -2.57 3.36
CA ALA A 27 14.27 -3.48 2.58
C ALA A 27 13.49 -4.27 1.52
N LEU A 28 12.25 -4.70 1.85
CA LEU A 28 11.44 -5.53 0.96
C LEU A 28 10.97 -4.80 -0.31
N PRO A 29 10.50 -3.54 -0.27
CA PRO A 29 10.24 -2.75 -1.49
C PRO A 29 11.45 -2.63 -2.43
N ALA A 30 12.64 -2.42 -1.88
CA ALA A 30 13.88 -2.34 -2.65
C ALA A 30 14.26 -3.71 -3.26
N ALA A 31 14.06 -4.79 -2.52
CA ALA A 31 14.25 -6.15 -3.01
C ALA A 31 13.29 -6.48 -4.16
N VAL A 32 12.01 -6.14 -4.04
CA VAL A 32 10.99 -6.35 -5.08
C VAL A 32 11.32 -5.57 -6.34
N THR A 33 11.75 -4.31 -6.19
CA THR A 33 12.25 -3.50 -7.31
C THR A 33 13.42 -4.20 -8.02
N THR A 34 14.35 -4.74 -7.26
CA THR A 34 15.54 -5.41 -7.83
C THR A 34 15.15 -6.71 -8.55
N MET A 35 14.24 -7.49 -7.96
CA MET A 35 13.71 -8.71 -8.58
C MET A 35 12.93 -8.41 -9.86
N ALA A 36 12.12 -7.35 -9.88
CA ALA A 36 11.39 -6.95 -11.07
C ALA A 36 12.32 -6.47 -12.20
N ASN A 37 13.40 -5.78 -11.86
CA ASN A 37 14.34 -5.24 -12.86
C ASN A 37 15.34 -6.26 -13.41
N LYS A 38 15.67 -7.30 -12.65
CA LYS A 38 16.70 -8.29 -13.00
C LYS A 38 16.13 -9.69 -13.24
N GLY A 39 14.90 -9.94 -12.82
CA GLY A 39 14.21 -11.20 -12.99
C GLY A 39 13.41 -11.26 -14.29
N PRO A 40 13.01 -12.46 -14.71
CA PRO A 40 12.30 -12.67 -15.98
C PRO A 40 10.82 -12.25 -15.93
N LEU A 41 10.28 -11.91 -14.74
CA LEU A 41 8.84 -11.71 -14.53
C LEU A 41 8.56 -10.70 -13.41
N THR A 42 8.31 -9.44 -13.79
CA THR A 42 7.91 -8.36 -12.87
C THR A 42 6.67 -8.72 -12.04
N LEU A 43 5.66 -9.30 -12.70
CA LEU A 43 4.39 -9.64 -12.06
C LEU A 43 4.57 -10.67 -10.93
N LEU A 44 5.48 -11.63 -11.08
CA LEU A 44 5.76 -12.61 -10.02
C LEU A 44 6.41 -11.96 -8.79
N ALA A 45 7.33 -11.02 -9.00
CA ALA A 45 7.99 -10.31 -7.90
C ALA A 45 6.97 -9.55 -7.04
N ILE A 46 5.98 -8.90 -7.67
CA ILE A 46 4.94 -8.18 -6.93
C ILE A 46 3.89 -9.09 -6.29
N ILE A 47 3.53 -10.20 -6.93
CA ILE A 47 2.64 -11.20 -6.31
C ILE A 47 3.31 -11.79 -5.05
N ALA A 48 4.60 -12.11 -5.12
CA ALA A 48 5.35 -12.59 -3.97
C ALA A 48 5.39 -11.53 -2.85
N TYR A 49 5.63 -10.27 -3.20
CA TYR A 49 5.59 -9.16 -2.24
C TYR A 49 4.26 -9.08 -1.51
N TRP A 50 3.16 -9.04 -2.27
CA TRP A 50 1.79 -8.99 -1.72
C TRP A 50 1.51 -10.19 -0.83
N TYR A 51 1.79 -11.39 -1.30
CA TYR A 51 1.52 -12.62 -0.55
C TYR A 51 2.29 -12.66 0.78
N PHE A 52 3.61 -12.42 0.75
CA PHE A 52 4.43 -12.51 1.95
C PHE A 52 4.20 -11.36 2.93
N CYS A 53 4.18 -10.11 2.44
CA CYS A 53 4.09 -8.93 3.31
C CYS A 53 2.65 -8.64 3.75
N GLY A 54 1.65 -9.06 2.97
CA GLY A 54 0.24 -8.90 3.27
C GLY A 54 -0.32 -10.08 4.07
N ILE A 55 -0.42 -11.26 3.45
CA ILE A 55 -1.16 -12.40 4.01
C ILE A 55 -0.31 -13.18 5.02
N VAL A 56 0.88 -13.65 4.62
CA VAL A 56 1.72 -14.51 5.46
C VAL A 56 2.15 -13.77 6.72
N LEU A 57 2.62 -12.54 6.57
CA LEU A 57 3.05 -11.71 7.70
C LEU A 57 1.90 -11.45 8.69
N ARG A 58 0.67 -11.20 8.21
CA ARG A 58 -0.51 -11.06 9.07
C ARG A 58 -0.76 -12.31 9.90
N GLY A 59 -0.69 -13.49 9.27
CA GLY A 59 -0.79 -14.77 9.95
C GLY A 59 0.30 -14.97 11.02
N ILE A 60 1.54 -14.56 10.73
CA ILE A 60 2.66 -14.64 11.67
C ILE A 60 2.49 -13.69 12.86
N ILE A 61 2.01 -12.46 12.63
CA ILE A 61 1.68 -11.50 13.70
C ILE A 61 0.57 -12.06 14.61
N GLY A 62 -0.32 -12.88 14.04
CA GLY A 62 -1.42 -13.52 14.74
C GLY A 62 -2.62 -12.60 14.90
N THR A 63 -2.85 -11.72 13.92
CA THR A 63 -3.97 -10.77 13.89
C THR A 63 -4.96 -11.14 12.78
N LYS A 64 -6.25 -10.86 12.98
CA LYS A 64 -7.28 -11.06 11.93
C LYS A 64 -7.04 -10.11 10.76
N ILE A 65 -7.50 -10.48 9.57
CA ILE A 65 -7.56 -9.55 8.43
C ILE A 65 -8.53 -8.42 8.81
N PRO A 66 -8.09 -7.15 8.81
CA PRO A 66 -8.85 -6.04 9.38
C PRO A 66 -9.86 -5.44 8.38
N LEU A 67 -10.82 -6.24 7.91
CA LEU A 67 -11.83 -5.80 6.94
C LEU A 67 -13.26 -5.88 7.50
N PHE A 68 -14.09 -4.97 7.02
CA PHE A 68 -15.54 -4.88 7.26
C PHE A 68 -15.97 -4.69 8.72
N ASP A 69 -15.13 -4.05 9.56
CA ASP A 69 -15.39 -3.76 10.97
C ASP A 69 -15.36 -2.24 11.22
N ILE A 70 -16.18 -1.49 10.45
CA ILE A 70 -16.15 -0.01 10.45
C ILE A 70 -17.18 0.57 11.42
N SER A 71 -16.69 1.35 12.38
CA SER A 71 -17.52 2.25 13.17
C SER A 71 -17.37 3.70 12.70
N PHE A 72 -18.30 4.18 11.86
CA PHE A 72 -18.22 5.53 11.28
C PHE A 72 -18.26 6.65 12.33
N SER A 73 -18.82 6.40 13.52
CA SER A 73 -18.91 7.40 14.58
C SER A 73 -17.54 7.82 15.13
N THR A 74 -16.54 6.93 15.10
CA THR A 74 -15.22 7.18 15.69
C THR A 74 -14.23 7.85 14.73
N ILE A 75 -14.50 7.81 13.42
CA ILE A 75 -13.55 8.21 12.37
C ILE A 75 -14.00 9.39 11.51
N LYS A 76 -15.12 10.07 11.83
CA LYS A 76 -15.71 11.14 10.99
C LYS A 76 -14.70 12.21 10.57
N LYS A 77 -13.89 12.71 11.51
CA LYS A 77 -12.89 13.77 11.24
C LYS A 77 -11.80 13.31 10.28
N GLN A 78 -11.32 12.08 10.47
CA GLN A 78 -10.30 11.46 9.61
C GLN A 78 -10.85 11.22 8.20
N LEU A 79 -12.09 10.74 8.11
CA LEU A 79 -12.76 10.47 6.84
C LEU A 79 -12.90 11.73 5.98
N VAL A 80 -13.26 12.87 6.59
CA VAL A 80 -13.33 14.16 5.89
C VAL A 80 -11.97 14.56 5.34
N ALA A 81 -10.90 14.45 6.15
CA ALA A 81 -9.55 14.76 5.68
C ALA A 81 -9.15 13.84 4.51
N ILE A 82 -9.38 12.53 4.62
CA ILE A 82 -9.09 11.56 3.56
C ILE A 82 -9.86 11.90 2.28
N ALA A 83 -11.15 12.23 2.38
CA ALA A 83 -11.96 12.62 1.23
C ALA A 83 -11.42 13.88 0.55
N ILE A 84 -11.06 14.92 1.32
CA ILE A 84 -10.51 16.17 0.78
C ILE A 84 -9.16 15.91 0.08
N PHE A 85 -8.21 15.24 0.74
CA PHE A 85 -6.89 14.99 0.15
C PHE A 85 -6.97 14.05 -1.06
N THR A 86 -7.87 13.06 -1.04
CA THR A 86 -8.11 12.17 -2.19
C THR A 86 -8.71 12.95 -3.36
N ALA A 87 -9.72 13.79 -3.11
CA ALA A 87 -10.34 14.62 -4.14
C ALA A 87 -9.35 15.64 -4.74
N LEU A 88 -8.54 16.28 -3.91
CA LEU A 88 -7.46 17.17 -4.36
C LEU A 88 -6.47 16.41 -5.25
N GLY A 89 -6.03 15.23 -4.82
CA GLY A 89 -5.16 14.39 -5.62
C GLY A 89 -5.79 13.97 -6.95
N ILE A 90 -7.05 13.54 -6.97
CA ILE A 90 -7.75 13.19 -8.22
C ILE A 90 -7.89 14.41 -9.13
N GLY A 91 -8.28 15.56 -8.57
CA GLY A 91 -8.43 16.81 -9.31
C GLY A 91 -7.12 17.24 -9.96
N LEU A 92 -6.01 17.13 -9.24
CA LEU A 92 -4.69 17.37 -9.83
C LEU A 92 -4.43 16.38 -10.98
N TYR A 93 -4.73 15.09 -10.83
CA TYR A 93 -4.48 14.09 -11.89
C TYR A 93 -5.20 14.46 -13.18
N ILE A 94 -6.46 14.88 -13.06
CA ILE A 94 -7.29 15.27 -14.20
C ILE A 94 -6.76 16.56 -14.87
N VAL A 95 -6.21 17.50 -14.09
CA VAL A 95 -5.66 18.75 -14.62
C VAL A 95 -4.34 18.53 -15.37
N TYR A 96 -3.46 17.68 -14.84
CA TYR A 96 -2.10 17.51 -15.36
C TYR A 96 -1.95 16.40 -16.40
N TYR A 97 -2.87 15.43 -16.43
CA TYR A 97 -2.80 14.31 -17.35
C TYR A 97 -4.02 14.24 -18.25
N THR A 98 -3.76 14.00 -19.52
CA THR A 98 -4.80 13.75 -20.52
C THR A 98 -5.34 12.34 -20.36
N PRO A 99 -6.63 12.10 -20.67
CA PRO A 99 -7.20 10.76 -20.67
C PRO A 99 -6.35 9.79 -21.51
N GLY A 100 -6.11 8.60 -20.95
CA GLY A 100 -5.36 7.55 -21.63
C GLY A 100 -6.10 7.02 -22.85
N HIS A 101 -5.35 6.49 -23.82
CA HIS A 101 -5.88 5.79 -25.00
C HIS A 101 -5.72 4.27 -24.84
N ASN A 102 -5.93 3.73 -23.63
CA ASN A 102 -5.80 2.30 -23.39
C ASN A 102 -6.97 1.56 -24.07
N ASN A 103 -6.72 0.35 -24.56
CA ASN A 103 -7.80 -0.48 -25.09
C ASN A 103 -8.63 -1.10 -23.95
N ALA A 104 -9.82 -1.64 -24.27
CA ALA A 104 -10.73 -2.22 -23.27
C ALA A 104 -10.09 -3.36 -22.46
N PHE A 105 -9.20 -4.13 -23.09
CA PHE A 105 -8.47 -5.23 -22.45
C PHE A 105 -7.45 -4.73 -21.42
N GLU A 106 -6.68 -3.70 -21.76
CA GLU A 106 -5.74 -3.02 -20.86
C GLU A 106 -6.47 -2.39 -19.67
N TYR A 107 -7.62 -1.75 -19.90
CA TYR A 107 -8.45 -1.24 -18.81
C TYR A 107 -8.94 -2.35 -17.89
N LEU A 108 -9.40 -3.47 -18.43
CA LEU A 108 -9.87 -4.61 -17.64
C LEU A 108 -8.75 -5.18 -16.75
N ILE A 109 -7.57 -5.44 -17.31
CA ILE A 109 -6.46 -6.01 -16.54
C ILE A 109 -5.92 -4.99 -15.54
N SER A 110 -5.83 -3.71 -15.93
CA SER A 110 -5.44 -2.63 -15.01
C SER A 110 -6.42 -2.53 -13.84
N GLY A 111 -7.73 -2.61 -14.10
CA GLY A 111 -8.76 -2.66 -13.07
C GLY A 111 -8.57 -3.84 -12.12
N LEU A 112 -8.28 -5.03 -12.64
CA LEU A 112 -8.11 -6.21 -11.80
C LEU A 112 -6.82 -6.16 -10.97
N VAL A 113 -5.67 -5.88 -11.60
CA VAL A 113 -4.35 -5.93 -10.94
C VAL A 113 -4.10 -4.68 -10.08
N PHE A 114 -4.30 -3.50 -10.66
CA PHE A 114 -3.87 -2.25 -10.05
C PHE A 114 -4.96 -1.57 -9.21
N VAL A 115 -6.25 -1.74 -9.55
CA VAL A 115 -7.33 -1.24 -8.68
C VAL A 115 -7.65 -2.26 -7.60
N LEU A 116 -8.09 -3.47 -7.98
CA LEU A 116 -8.64 -4.41 -7.02
C LEU A 116 -7.56 -5.09 -6.17
N ILE A 117 -6.61 -5.79 -6.80
CA ILE A 117 -5.61 -6.56 -6.04
C ILE A 117 -4.69 -5.60 -5.28
N ASN A 118 -4.09 -4.62 -5.96
CA ASN A 118 -3.21 -3.67 -5.29
C ASN A 118 -3.93 -2.86 -4.20
N GLY A 119 -5.16 -2.40 -4.48
CA GLY A 119 -5.97 -1.65 -3.53
C GLY A 119 -6.40 -2.43 -2.28
N LEU A 120 -6.37 -3.77 -2.31
CA LEU A 120 -6.55 -4.60 -1.11
C LEU A 120 -5.23 -4.92 -0.41
N MET A 121 -4.19 -5.23 -1.19
CA MET A 121 -2.94 -5.76 -0.67
C MET A 121 -2.03 -4.70 -0.05
N GLU A 122 -1.89 -3.53 -0.66
CA GLU A 122 -1.03 -2.48 -0.11
C GLU A 122 -1.51 -1.95 1.24
N PRO A 123 -2.79 -1.59 1.43
CA PRO A 123 -3.30 -1.23 2.75
C PRO A 123 -3.10 -2.31 3.82
N LEU A 124 -3.21 -3.59 3.45
CA LEU A 124 -2.92 -4.70 4.36
C LEU A 124 -1.43 -4.76 4.74
N ILE A 125 -0.53 -4.57 3.77
CA ILE A 125 0.92 -4.51 4.03
C ILE A 125 1.25 -3.34 4.95
N TRP A 126 0.68 -2.16 4.69
CA TRP A 126 0.92 -0.97 5.50
C TRP A 126 0.37 -1.11 6.92
N ALA A 127 -0.78 -1.74 7.09
CA ALA A 127 -1.30 -2.10 8.42
C ALA A 127 -0.35 -3.06 9.16
N ASN A 128 0.22 -4.05 8.47
CA ASN A 128 1.22 -4.95 9.06
C ASN A 128 2.50 -4.19 9.47
N ILE A 129 2.99 -3.28 8.62
CA ILE A 129 4.14 -2.44 8.93
C ILE A 129 3.85 -1.56 10.16
N TYR A 130 2.68 -0.94 10.21
CA TYR A 130 2.24 -0.13 11.36
C TYR A 130 2.25 -0.94 12.66
N ASP A 131 1.59 -2.09 12.66
CA ASP A 131 1.44 -2.95 13.84
C ASP A 131 2.79 -3.45 14.34
N LEU A 132 3.74 -3.71 13.43
CA LEU A 132 5.08 -4.20 13.75
C LEU A 132 6.03 -3.10 14.19
N ALA A 133 6.24 -2.08 13.36
CA ALA A 133 7.19 -0.99 13.62
C ALA A 133 6.70 -0.10 14.78
N GLY A 134 5.39 0.14 14.83
CA GLY A 134 4.71 0.94 15.84
C GLY A 134 4.38 0.21 17.14
N CYS A 135 4.75 -1.07 17.30
CA CYS A 135 4.33 -1.89 18.45
C CYS A 135 4.72 -1.33 19.83
N ARG A 136 5.77 -0.49 19.90
CA ARG A 136 6.19 0.19 21.13
C ARG A 136 5.88 1.69 21.11
N ILE A 137 6.16 2.33 19.98
CA ILE A 137 5.99 3.77 19.81
C ILE A 137 5.27 3.98 18.47
N LYS A 138 4.00 4.40 18.55
CA LYS A 138 3.14 4.52 17.38
C LYS A 138 3.75 5.39 16.27
N ILE A 139 4.49 6.45 16.62
CA ILE A 139 5.16 7.34 15.65
C ILE A 139 6.06 6.57 14.68
N PHE A 140 6.74 5.50 15.13
CA PHE A 140 7.58 4.68 14.27
C PHE A 140 6.76 3.86 13.27
N GLY A 141 5.52 3.50 13.60
CA GLY A 141 4.59 2.89 12.66
C GLY A 141 4.24 3.84 11.51
N TYR A 142 3.90 5.10 11.80
CA TYR A 142 3.63 6.10 10.75
C TYR A 142 4.86 6.34 9.88
N ILE A 143 6.03 6.53 10.50
CA ILE A 143 7.28 6.78 9.76
C ILE A 143 7.61 5.58 8.87
N ALA A 144 7.44 4.35 9.35
CA ALA A 144 7.71 3.15 8.57
C ALA A 144 6.76 2.99 7.36
N ILE A 145 5.47 3.33 7.51
CA ILE A 145 4.53 3.36 6.38
C ILE A 145 4.91 4.44 5.38
N VAL A 146 5.19 5.66 5.84
CA VAL A 146 5.59 6.76 4.97
C VAL A 146 6.86 6.37 4.20
N ALA A 147 7.87 5.83 4.88
CA ALA A 147 9.08 5.33 4.25
C ALA A 147 8.76 4.24 3.21
N ASN A 148 7.87 3.30 3.54
CA ASN A 148 7.44 2.25 2.61
C ASN A 148 6.80 2.82 1.35
N ILE A 149 5.81 3.71 1.50
CA ILE A 149 5.14 4.37 0.38
C ILE A 149 6.15 5.10 -0.48
N LEU A 150 7.01 5.93 0.13
CA LEU A 150 8.05 6.68 -0.59
C LEU A 150 8.95 5.72 -1.39
N ILE A 151 9.44 4.65 -0.79
CA ILE A 151 10.37 3.71 -1.43
C ILE A 151 9.67 2.91 -2.54
N ILE A 152 8.53 2.26 -2.27
CA ILE A 152 7.87 1.42 -3.28
C ILE A 152 7.35 2.25 -4.46
N TYR A 153 6.84 3.47 -4.20
CA TYR A 153 6.34 4.33 -5.26
C TYR A 153 7.47 4.95 -6.09
N THR A 154 8.61 5.30 -5.48
CA THR A 154 9.77 5.83 -6.23
C THR A 154 10.54 4.76 -6.98
N MET A 155 10.77 3.60 -6.36
CA MET A 155 11.66 2.59 -6.89
C MET A 155 10.96 1.60 -7.82
N PHE A 156 9.73 1.21 -7.50
CA PHE A 156 8.97 0.22 -8.25
C PHE A 156 7.89 0.87 -9.11
N TRP A 157 6.89 1.50 -8.49
CA TRP A 157 5.70 1.92 -9.23
C TRP A 157 5.96 3.03 -10.24
N SER A 158 6.96 3.89 -10.04
CA SER A 158 7.31 4.96 -10.99
C SER A 158 7.62 4.46 -12.41
N LYS A 159 7.94 3.17 -12.57
CA LYS A 159 8.20 2.53 -13.87
C LYS A 159 6.93 2.14 -14.63
N TYR A 160 5.83 1.93 -13.89
CA TYR A 160 4.56 1.43 -14.41
C TYR A 160 3.44 2.48 -14.28
N CYS A 161 3.60 3.43 -13.36
CA CYS A 161 2.64 4.47 -13.02
C CYS A 161 3.26 5.87 -13.19
N ARG A 162 2.60 6.74 -13.94
CA ARG A 162 2.89 8.17 -14.02
C ARG A 162 2.25 8.86 -12.83
N PHE A 163 3.06 9.23 -11.86
CA PHE A 163 2.58 9.95 -10.68
C PHE A 163 2.47 11.46 -10.91
N LEU A 164 1.50 12.10 -10.26
CA LEU A 164 1.23 13.54 -10.28
C LEU A 164 2.40 14.51 -10.07
N PRO A 165 2.49 15.60 -10.85
CA PRO A 165 3.22 15.69 -12.13
C PRO A 165 4.73 15.41 -12.02
N VAL A 166 5.30 15.04 -13.17
CA VAL A 166 6.59 14.35 -13.41
C VAL A 166 7.85 15.16 -13.05
N ASP A 167 7.75 16.47 -12.85
CA ASP A 167 8.94 17.36 -12.72
C ASP A 167 9.17 17.93 -11.32
N PHE A 168 8.45 17.47 -10.28
CA PHE A 168 8.61 17.99 -8.91
C PHE A 168 8.96 16.90 -7.89
N PRO A 169 10.07 17.06 -7.10
CA PRO A 169 10.38 16.17 -5.99
C PRO A 169 9.29 16.12 -4.89
N GLY A 170 8.31 17.05 -4.92
CA GLY A 170 7.14 17.06 -4.03
C GLY A 170 6.07 15.99 -4.33
N ASN A 171 6.12 15.31 -5.48
CA ASN A 171 5.13 14.31 -5.89
C ASN A 171 5.04 13.13 -4.90
N VAL A 172 6.19 12.56 -4.55
CA VAL A 172 6.23 11.38 -3.68
C VAL A 172 5.72 11.71 -2.28
N ILE A 173 5.94 12.95 -1.82
CA ILE A 173 5.42 13.46 -0.56
C ILE A 173 3.90 13.55 -0.60
N ILE A 174 3.32 14.03 -1.70
CA ILE A 174 1.87 14.06 -1.89
C ILE A 174 1.30 12.63 -1.87
N GLN A 175 1.93 11.67 -2.53
CA GLN A 175 1.51 10.26 -2.48
C GLN A 175 1.59 9.69 -1.06
N ALA A 176 2.67 9.98 -0.33
CA ALA A 176 2.82 9.57 1.06
C ALA A 176 1.75 10.20 1.97
N ILE A 177 1.31 11.43 1.70
CA ILE A 177 0.20 12.05 2.42
C ILE A 177 -1.11 11.35 2.06
N ILE A 178 -1.43 11.21 0.77
CA ILE A 178 -2.69 10.63 0.29
C ILE A 178 -2.87 9.19 0.77
N PHE A 179 -1.85 8.35 0.58
CA PHE A 179 -1.90 6.94 0.97
C PHE A 179 -1.54 6.70 2.45
N GLY A 180 -0.82 7.61 3.09
CA GLY A 180 -0.45 7.47 4.50
C GLY A 180 -1.54 7.95 5.45
N LEU A 181 -2.31 8.98 5.10
CA LEU A 181 -3.36 9.55 5.96
C LEU A 181 -4.41 8.53 6.45
N PRO A 182 -4.86 7.56 5.63
CA PRO A 182 -5.79 6.51 6.07
C PRO A 182 -5.29 5.64 7.23
N VAL A 183 -3.99 5.61 7.54
CA VAL A 183 -3.49 4.93 8.75
C VAL A 183 -4.12 5.50 10.03
N LEU A 184 -4.54 6.77 10.04
CA LEU A 184 -5.24 7.39 11.18
C LEU A 184 -6.64 6.81 11.38
N VAL A 185 -7.28 6.35 10.31
CA VAL A 185 -8.53 5.58 10.41
C VAL A 185 -8.23 4.22 10.98
N TYR A 186 -7.23 3.52 10.40
CA TYR A 186 -6.83 2.19 10.86
C TYR A 186 -6.45 2.16 12.35
N GLU A 187 -5.69 3.14 12.85
CA GLU A 187 -5.35 3.21 14.28
C GLU A 187 -6.59 3.26 15.18
N LYS A 188 -7.65 3.95 14.74
CA LYS A 188 -8.86 4.18 15.53
C LYS A 188 -9.90 3.08 15.40
N SER A 189 -10.08 2.54 14.20
CA SER A 189 -11.08 1.50 13.92
C SER A 189 -10.52 0.09 13.98
N GLY A 190 -9.21 -0.07 13.78
CA GLY A 190 -8.59 -1.37 13.51
C GLY A 190 -8.99 -1.97 12.16
N ASP A 191 -9.50 -1.14 11.24
CA ASP A 191 -10.09 -1.56 9.95
C ASP A 191 -9.44 -0.81 8.77
N ILE A 192 -9.09 -1.55 7.71
CA ILE A 192 -8.44 -1.02 6.48
C ILE A 192 -9.41 -0.81 5.32
N THR A 193 -10.71 -1.03 5.50
CA THR A 193 -11.69 -0.97 4.41
C THR A 193 -11.74 0.42 3.78
N ILE A 194 -11.76 1.48 4.60
CA ILE A 194 -11.70 2.87 4.11
C ILE A 194 -10.38 3.14 3.37
N TRP A 195 -9.27 2.60 3.89
CA TRP A 195 -7.97 2.72 3.25
C TRP A 195 -7.97 2.05 1.88
N SER A 196 -8.54 0.84 1.79
CA SER A 196 -8.63 0.06 0.56
C SER A 196 -9.52 0.74 -0.47
N LEU A 197 -10.70 1.23 -0.05
CA LEU A 197 -11.59 1.98 -0.94
C LEU A 197 -10.95 3.27 -1.44
N GLN A 198 -10.27 4.02 -0.58
CA GLN A 198 -9.56 5.23 -0.97
C GLN A 198 -8.48 4.91 -2.03
N HIS A 199 -7.69 3.87 -1.78
CA HIS A 199 -6.64 3.45 -2.71
C HIS A 199 -7.21 2.98 -4.05
N MET A 200 -8.30 2.21 -4.04
CA MET A 200 -9.00 1.78 -5.25
C MET A 200 -9.52 2.98 -6.06
N ILE A 201 -10.21 3.91 -5.42
CA ILE A 201 -10.76 5.10 -6.08
C ILE A 201 -9.64 5.93 -6.71
N TYR A 202 -8.54 6.11 -5.98
CA TYR A 202 -7.39 6.86 -6.48
C TYR A 202 -6.70 6.13 -7.65
N SER A 203 -6.48 4.83 -7.54
CA SER A 203 -5.88 4.00 -8.59
C SER A 203 -6.74 3.96 -9.86
N LEU A 204 -8.07 3.99 -9.71
CA LEU A 204 -8.99 4.10 -10.83
C LEU A 204 -8.82 5.43 -11.58
N ALA A 205 -8.67 6.54 -10.85
CA ALA A 205 -8.39 7.85 -11.45
C ALA A 205 -7.05 7.85 -12.22
N ILE A 206 -6.01 7.20 -11.68
CA ILE A 206 -4.71 7.05 -12.37
C ILE A 206 -4.89 6.32 -13.71
N ILE A 207 -5.63 5.20 -13.71
CA ILE A 207 -5.86 4.41 -14.93
C ILE A 207 -6.60 5.23 -15.99
N PHE A 208 -7.68 5.91 -15.61
CA PHE A 208 -8.45 6.71 -16.57
C PHE A 208 -7.68 7.92 -17.10
N ALA A 209 -6.78 8.48 -16.29
CA ALA A 209 -5.84 9.53 -16.71
C ALA A 209 -4.66 8.99 -17.54
N GLY A 210 -4.69 7.72 -18.00
CA GLY A 210 -3.61 7.13 -18.80
C GLY A 210 -2.30 6.97 -18.03
N GLY A 211 -2.37 7.04 -16.70
CA GLY A 211 -1.22 7.03 -15.83
C GLY A 211 -0.69 5.63 -15.53
N PHE A 212 -1.29 4.55 -16.01
CA PHE A 212 -0.82 3.18 -15.72
C PHE A 212 -0.54 2.39 -17.00
N GLU A 213 0.69 1.90 -17.13
CA GLU A 213 1.22 1.19 -18.30
C GLU A 213 1.29 -0.32 -18.01
N ILE A 214 0.13 -0.98 -17.97
CA ILE A 214 0.00 -2.40 -17.61
C ILE A 214 0.84 -3.33 -18.50
N LEU A 215 1.03 -3.00 -19.78
CA LEU A 215 1.85 -3.79 -20.69
C LEU A 215 3.29 -3.91 -20.18
N LYS A 216 3.88 -2.85 -19.59
CA LYS A 216 5.22 -2.91 -18.99
C LYS A 216 5.29 -3.85 -17.79
N LEU A 217 4.19 -4.01 -17.06
CA LEU A 217 4.11 -4.89 -15.90
C LEU A 217 4.02 -6.37 -16.30
N ILE A 218 3.33 -6.66 -17.41
CA ILE A 218 3.06 -8.02 -17.90
C ILE A 218 4.12 -8.48 -18.91
N HIS A 219 4.91 -7.58 -19.49
CA HIS A 219 5.97 -7.95 -20.42
C HIS A 219 7.02 -8.83 -19.74
N PHE A 220 7.38 -9.91 -20.44
CA PHE A 220 8.45 -10.84 -20.10
C PHE A 220 9.81 -10.31 -20.55
#